data_AF-D3FC68-F1
#
_entry.id   AF-D3FC68-F1
#
_cell.length_a   1.000
_cell.length_b   1.000
_cell.length_c   1.000
_cell.angle_alpha   90.00
_cell.angle_beta   90.00
_cell.angle_gamma   90.00
#
_symmetry.space_group_name_H-M   'P 1'
#
loop_
_entity.id
_entity.type
_entity.pdbx_description
1 polymer ?
#
loop_
_entity_poly.entity_id
_entity_poly.type
_entity_poly.pdbx_seq_one_letter_code
_entity_poly.pdbx_strand_id
1 'polypeptide(L)'
;MEDLIETVTRGNPTEVKVVLASVALALGCYQLLLIAVGYGKLRPAFLSGRAASFSHRAVGDAIAVLLVVVALMCVTLFGFEDDAGTHVAAGSGLIAVLAVKVVVVRRSRGSSRALPPLGFAVFALLALTWATSAGQFLGDR
;
A
#
# COMPACT_ATOMS: atom_id res chain seq x y z
N MET A 1 9.96 16.16 -15.02
CA MET A 1 9.38 15.04 -14.22
C MET A 1 8.17 14.48 -14.96
N GLU A 2 7.25 15.34 -15.39
CA GLU A 2 6.11 15.00 -16.25
C GLU A 2 6.55 14.22 -17.51
N ASP A 3 7.51 14.72 -18.29
CA ASP A 3 8.02 14.03 -19.50
C ASP A 3 8.55 12.61 -19.24
N LEU A 4 9.19 12.40 -18.08
CA LEU A 4 9.71 11.10 -17.68
C LEU A 4 8.56 10.14 -17.37
N ILE A 5 7.54 10.62 -16.66
CA ILE A 5 6.37 9.80 -16.31
C ILE A 5 5.57 9.49 -17.56
N GLU A 6 5.38 10.44 -18.47
CA GLU A 6 4.69 10.22 -19.75
C GLU A 6 5.42 9.16 -20.59
N THR A 7 6.76 9.24 -20.67
CA THR A 7 7.58 8.25 -21.38
C THR A 7 7.49 6.86 -20.74
N VAL A 8 7.59 6.77 -19.40
CA VAL A 8 7.53 5.50 -18.66
C VAL A 8 6.13 4.87 -18.72
N THR A 9 5.09 5.70 -18.70
CA THR A 9 3.68 5.25 -18.76
C THR A 9 3.17 5.09 -20.19
N ARG A 10 3.99 5.40 -21.19
CA ARG A 10 3.61 5.39 -22.62
C ARG A 10 2.33 6.19 -22.89
N GLY A 11 2.20 7.35 -22.25
CA GLY A 11 1.02 8.22 -22.37
C GLY A 11 -0.24 7.72 -21.64
N ASN A 12 -0.15 6.66 -20.82
CA ASN A 12 -1.30 6.10 -20.09
C ASN A 12 -1.13 6.19 -18.55
N PRO A 13 -0.91 7.39 -17.98
CA PRO A 13 -0.57 7.54 -16.57
C PRO A 13 -1.69 7.06 -15.62
N THR A 14 -2.96 7.26 -15.98
CA THR A 14 -4.10 6.81 -15.17
C THR A 14 -4.20 5.29 -15.12
N GLU A 15 -4.02 4.61 -16.25
CA GLU A 15 -4.07 3.15 -16.32
C GLU A 15 -2.94 2.51 -15.51
N VAL A 16 -1.72 3.02 -15.69
CA VAL A 16 -0.54 2.57 -14.93
C VAL A 16 -0.76 2.81 -13.44
N LYS A 17 -1.29 3.98 -13.03
CA LYS A 17 -1.63 4.27 -11.62
C LYS A 17 -2.57 3.21 -11.05
N VAL A 18 -3.67 2.89 -11.75
CA VAL A 18 -4.67 1.92 -11.28
C VAL A 18 -4.09 0.51 -11.23
N VAL A 19 -3.27 0.10 -12.21
CA VAL A 19 -2.59 -1.19 -12.20
C VAL A 19 -1.62 -1.30 -11.01
N LEU A 20 -0.78 -0.29 -10.79
CA LEU A 20 0.16 -0.25 -9.66
C LEU A 20 -0.58 -0.29 -8.32
N ALA A 21 -1.67 0.48 -8.19
CA ALA A 21 -2.52 0.46 -6.99
C ALA A 21 -3.16 -0.92 -6.78
N SER A 22 -3.60 -1.59 -7.85
CA SER A 22 -4.18 -2.93 -7.78
C SER A 22 -3.15 -3.99 -7.37
N VAL A 23 -1.93 -3.89 -7.90
CA VAL A 23 -0.80 -4.73 -7.48
C VAL A 23 -0.47 -4.48 -6.00
N ALA A 24 -0.43 -3.22 -5.55
CA ALA A 24 -0.20 -2.88 -4.15
C ALA A 24 -1.29 -3.48 -3.26
N LEU A 25 -2.56 -3.40 -3.64
CA LEU A 25 -3.68 -3.97 -2.89
C LEU A 25 -3.59 -5.51 -2.81
N ALA A 26 -3.28 -6.18 -3.94
CA ALA A 26 -3.09 -7.63 -3.96
C ALA A 26 -1.94 -8.08 -3.05
N LEU A 27 -0.81 -7.36 -3.08
CA LEU A 27 0.30 -7.57 -2.15
C LEU A 27 -0.10 -7.27 -0.69
N GLY A 28 -0.97 -6.28 -0.46
CA GLY A 28 -1.57 -6.00 0.84
C GLY A 28 -2.43 -7.16 1.38
N CYS A 29 -3.25 -7.78 0.53
CA CYS A 29 -3.97 -9.00 0.90
C CYS A 29 -3.00 -10.13 1.23
N TYR A 30 -1.94 -10.30 0.42
CA TYR A 30 -0.90 -11.29 0.69
C TYR A 30 -0.16 -11.03 2.02
N GLN A 31 0.08 -9.77 2.39
CA GLN A 31 0.64 -9.40 3.70
C GLN A 31 -0.21 -9.90 4.87
N LEU A 32 -1.54 -9.79 4.77
CA LEU A 32 -2.47 -10.28 5.80
C LEU A 32 -2.39 -11.80 5.94
N LEU A 33 -2.29 -12.53 4.83
CA LEU A 33 -2.11 -13.98 4.85
C LEU A 33 -0.77 -14.36 5.49
N LEU A 34 0.32 -13.71 5.08
CA LEU A 34 1.66 -13.97 5.62
C LEU A 34 1.74 -13.72 7.12
N ILE A 35 1.14 -12.64 7.63
CA ILE A 35 1.18 -12.36 9.06
C ILE A 35 0.23 -13.27 9.86
N ALA A 36 -0.87 -13.72 9.27
CA ALA A 36 -1.72 -14.74 9.88
C ALA A 36 -0.98 -16.06 10.05
N VAL A 37 -0.15 -16.47 9.07
CA VAL A 37 0.77 -17.61 9.21
C VAL A 37 1.87 -17.31 10.24
N GLY A 38 2.47 -16.12 10.21
CA GLY A 38 3.51 -15.69 11.14
C GLY A 38 3.07 -15.72 12.60
N TYR A 39 1.83 -15.32 12.90
CA TYR A 39 1.22 -15.43 14.22
C TYR A 39 0.61 -16.80 14.54
N GLY A 40 0.73 -17.78 13.63
CA GLY A 40 0.24 -19.14 13.83
C GLY A 40 -1.29 -19.29 13.81
N LYS A 41 -2.02 -18.28 13.31
CA LYS A 41 -3.47 -18.32 13.06
C LYS A 41 -3.79 -19.21 11.85
N LEU A 42 -2.91 -19.21 10.85
CA LEU A 42 -2.92 -20.16 9.73
C LEU A 42 -1.69 -21.06 9.82
N ARG A 43 -1.83 -22.34 9.44
CA ARG A 43 -0.76 -23.34 9.52
C ARG A 43 -0.68 -24.21 8.26
N PRO A 44 -0.37 -23.62 7.09
CA PRO A 44 -0.15 -24.39 5.87
C PRO A 44 1.06 -25.33 6.05
N ALA A 45 0.98 -26.54 5.49
CA ALA A 45 2.04 -27.55 5.62
C ALA A 45 3.37 -27.14 4.97
N PHE A 46 3.33 -26.24 3.98
CA PHE A 46 4.48 -25.86 3.16
C PHE A 46 5.18 -24.56 3.59
N LEU A 47 4.64 -23.82 4.57
CA LEU A 47 5.18 -22.51 4.95
C LEU A 47 5.28 -22.35 6.47
N SER A 48 6.52 -22.26 6.97
CA SER A 48 6.77 -22.04 8.39
C SER A 48 6.47 -20.59 8.82
N GLY A 49 6.06 -20.38 10.08
CA GLY A 49 5.79 -19.05 10.62
C GLY A 49 7.00 -18.09 10.56
N ARG A 50 8.23 -18.62 10.68
CA ARG A 50 9.46 -17.82 10.53
C ARG A 50 9.65 -17.35 9.08
N ALA A 51 9.49 -18.26 8.11
CA ALA A 51 9.60 -17.92 6.69
C ALA A 51 8.49 -16.95 6.26
N ALA A 52 7.25 -17.14 6.75
CA ALA A 52 6.15 -16.23 6.53
C ALA A 52 6.42 -14.84 7.11
N SER A 53 6.97 -14.75 8.31
CA SER A 53 7.33 -13.48 8.95
C SER A 53 8.47 -12.75 8.23
N PHE A 54 9.45 -13.48 7.68
CA PHE A 54 10.50 -12.90 6.84
C PHE A 54 9.92 -12.36 5.54
N SER A 55 9.11 -13.18 4.85
CA SER A 55 8.44 -12.80 3.61
C SER A 55 7.52 -11.61 3.82
N HIS A 56 6.83 -11.54 4.96
CA HIS A 56 5.99 -10.40 5.34
C HIS A 56 6.80 -9.10 5.35
N ARG A 57 8.01 -9.10 5.93
CA ARG A 57 8.86 -7.91 5.91
C ARG A 57 9.35 -7.55 4.51
N ALA A 58 9.89 -8.52 3.77
CA ALA A 58 10.43 -8.27 2.43
C ALA A 58 9.36 -7.75 1.44
N VAL A 59 8.17 -8.34 1.45
CA VAL A 59 7.04 -7.86 0.64
C VAL A 59 6.53 -6.51 1.17
N GLY A 60 6.56 -6.28 2.47
CA GLY A 60 6.21 -5.00 3.07
C GLY A 60 7.12 -3.86 2.62
N ASP A 61 8.43 -4.10 2.51
CA ASP A 61 9.41 -3.14 1.99
C ASP A 61 9.13 -2.82 0.51
N ALA A 62 8.83 -3.84 -0.30
CA ALA A 62 8.46 -3.65 -1.70
C ALA A 62 7.17 -2.83 -1.86
N ILE A 63 6.14 -3.11 -1.05
CA ILE A 63 4.90 -2.31 -1.02
C ILE A 63 5.21 -0.87 -0.63
N ALA A 64 6.04 -0.63 0.39
CA ALA A 64 6.37 0.73 0.82
C ALA A 64 7.02 1.55 -0.31
N VAL A 65 7.96 0.95 -1.07
CA VAL A 65 8.56 1.59 -2.25
C VAL A 65 7.49 1.89 -3.31
N LEU A 66 6.63 0.92 -3.60
CA LEU A 66 5.54 1.07 -4.56
C LEU A 66 4.58 2.21 -4.18
N LEU A 67 4.21 2.31 -2.89
CA LEU A 67 3.35 3.37 -2.39
C LEU A 67 4.00 4.76 -2.53
N VAL A 68 5.31 4.88 -2.30
CA VAL A 68 6.03 6.14 -2.52
C VAL A 68 6.01 6.52 -4.00
N VAL A 69 6.27 5.58 -4.91
CA VAL A 69 6.23 5.83 -6.36
C VAL A 69 4.84 6.29 -6.79
N VAL A 70 3.79 5.57 -6.38
CA VAL A 70 2.41 5.93 -6.71
C VAL A 70 2.02 7.28 -6.11
N ALA A 71 2.39 7.55 -4.86
CA ALA A 71 2.10 8.84 -4.23
C ALA A 71 2.77 10.01 -4.98
N LEU A 72 4.02 9.84 -5.42
CA LEU A 72 4.70 10.84 -6.25
C LEU A 72 3.99 11.03 -7.59
N MET A 73 3.56 9.96 -8.26
CA MET A 73 2.76 10.07 -9.48
C MET A 73 1.44 10.81 -9.24
N CYS A 74 0.74 10.51 -8.14
CA CYS A 74 -0.51 11.20 -7.79
C CYS A 74 -0.30 12.71 -7.60
N VAL A 75 0.69 13.10 -6.80
CA VAL A 75 0.95 14.52 -6.51
C VAL A 75 1.44 15.28 -7.74
N THR A 76 2.29 14.67 -8.56
CA THR A 76 2.90 15.36 -9.71
C THR A 76 1.98 15.47 -10.91
N LEU A 77 1.13 14.47 -11.17
CA LEU A 77 0.30 14.45 -12.39
C LEU A 77 -1.16 14.86 -12.16
N PHE A 78 -1.72 14.55 -10.98
CA PHE A 78 -3.15 14.73 -10.70
C PHE A 78 -3.41 15.84 -9.68
N GLY A 79 -2.37 16.38 -9.04
CA GLY A 79 -2.49 17.46 -8.07
C GLY A 79 -3.37 17.11 -6.87
N PHE A 80 -4.05 18.13 -6.32
CA PHE A 80 -4.88 18.05 -5.12
C PHE A 80 -6.28 18.66 -5.36
N GLU A 81 -6.89 18.35 -6.50
CA GLU A 81 -8.19 18.95 -6.89
C GLU A 81 -9.33 18.57 -5.93
N ASP A 82 -10.32 19.46 -5.79
CA ASP A 82 -11.37 19.40 -4.76
C ASP A 82 -12.29 18.15 -4.87
N ASP A 83 -12.54 17.63 -6.08
CA ASP A 83 -13.35 16.43 -6.30
C ASP A 83 -12.64 15.13 -5.87
N ALA A 84 -11.32 15.19 -5.59
CA ALA A 84 -10.52 14.06 -5.13
C ALA A 84 -10.31 14.04 -3.60
N GLY A 85 -11.06 14.84 -2.82
CA GLY A 85 -10.84 15.03 -1.38
C GLY A 85 -10.73 13.72 -0.58
N THR A 86 -11.52 12.70 -0.91
CA THR A 86 -11.43 11.38 -0.24
C THR A 86 -10.18 10.61 -0.64
N HIS A 87 -9.78 10.65 -1.91
CA HIS A 87 -8.55 10.00 -2.39
C HIS A 87 -7.31 10.63 -1.75
N VAL A 88 -7.23 11.96 -1.76
CA VAL A 88 -6.13 12.73 -1.16
C VAL A 88 -6.04 12.47 0.34
N ALA A 89 -7.17 12.50 1.06
CA ALA A 89 -7.20 12.24 2.50
C ALA A 89 -6.77 10.80 2.82
N ALA A 90 -7.30 9.80 2.09
CA ALA A 90 -6.95 8.40 2.28
C ALA A 90 -5.47 8.13 1.96
N GLY A 91 -4.96 8.66 0.85
CA GLY A 91 -3.56 8.52 0.44
C GLY A 91 -2.60 9.20 1.41
N SER A 92 -2.92 10.40 1.88
CA SER A 92 -2.12 11.11 2.89
C SER A 92 -2.12 10.37 4.23
N GLY A 93 -3.29 9.91 4.66
CA GLY A 93 -3.45 9.07 5.84
C GLY A 93 -2.65 7.77 5.75
N LEU A 94 -2.65 7.12 4.58
CA LEU A 94 -1.89 5.90 4.33
C LEU A 94 -0.39 6.11 4.58
N ILE A 95 0.19 7.16 4.01
CA ILE A 95 1.61 7.49 4.19
C ILE A 95 1.91 7.83 5.65
N ALA A 96 1.05 8.61 6.31
CA ALA A 96 1.22 8.97 7.72
C ALA A 96 1.19 7.73 8.64
N VAL A 97 0.19 6.86 8.49
CA VAL A 97 0.08 5.65 9.31
C VAL A 97 1.21 4.67 9.02
N LEU A 98 1.64 4.55 7.76
CA LEU A 98 2.81 3.75 7.40
C LEU A 98 4.08 4.28 8.07
N ALA A 99 4.30 5.59 8.07
CA ALA A 99 5.43 6.21 8.76
C ALA A 99 5.38 5.93 10.27
N VAL A 100 4.22 6.08 10.91
CA VAL A 100 4.02 5.73 12.32
C VAL A 100 4.33 4.25 12.56
N LYS A 101 3.84 3.34 11.71
CA LYS A 101 4.13 1.90 11.78
C LYS A 101 5.63 1.64 11.73
N VAL A 102 6.36 2.25 10.79
CA VAL A 102 7.82 2.12 10.67
C VAL A 102 8.52 2.62 11.93
N VAL A 103 8.09 3.76 12.47
CA VAL A 103 8.62 4.30 13.73
C VAL A 103 8.40 3.34 14.90
N VAL A 104 7.19 2.79 15.04
CA VAL A 104 6.86 1.82 16.09
C VAL A 104 7.73 0.57 15.96
N VAL A 105 7.87 0.01 14.75
CA VAL A 105 8.73 -1.16 14.50
C VAL A 105 10.19 -0.89 14.88
N ARG A 106 10.72 0.29 14.53
CA ARG A 106 12.12 0.65 14.83
C ARG A 106 12.36 0.90 16.32
N ARG A 107 11.36 1.43 17.05
CA ARG A 107 11.49 1.73 18.49
C ARG A 107 11.14 0.55 19.38
N SER A 108 10.22 -0.33 18.97
CA SER A 108 9.87 -1.49 19.77
C SER A 108 10.94 -2.57 19.62
N ARG A 109 11.67 -2.88 20.69
CA ARG A 109 12.60 -4.03 20.76
C ARG A 109 11.89 -5.40 20.85
N GLY A 110 10.62 -5.49 20.47
CA GLY A 110 9.78 -6.69 20.62
C GLY A 110 8.40 -6.54 19.97
N SER A 111 7.51 -7.50 20.21
CA SER A 111 6.14 -7.52 19.64
C SER A 111 5.24 -6.48 20.31
N SER A 112 5.19 -5.27 19.76
CA SER A 112 4.25 -4.23 20.21
C SER A 112 2.80 -4.61 19.86
N ARG A 113 1.89 -4.51 20.85
CA ARG A 113 0.43 -4.70 20.65
C ARG A 113 -0.16 -3.70 19.65
N ALA A 114 0.55 -2.62 19.34
CA ALA A 114 0.12 -1.63 18.36
C ALA A 114 0.38 -2.05 16.90
N LEU A 115 1.20 -3.08 16.63
CA LEU A 115 1.54 -3.48 15.26
C LEU A 115 0.35 -4.03 14.47
N PRO A 116 -0.50 -4.93 15.02
CA PRO A 116 -1.68 -5.40 14.29
C PRO A 116 -2.67 -4.29 13.89
N PRO A 117 -3.12 -3.39 14.78
CA PRO A 117 -4.06 -2.34 14.38
C PRO A 117 -3.45 -1.36 13.37
N LEU A 118 -2.16 -1.00 13.51
CA LEU A 118 -1.46 -0.18 12.51
C LEU A 118 -1.36 -0.89 11.15
N GLY A 119 -1.05 -2.19 11.14
CA GLY A 119 -1.03 -2.97 9.91
C GLY A 119 -2.39 -3.02 9.21
N PHE A 120 -3.47 -3.20 9.97
CA PHE A 120 -4.83 -3.18 9.46
C PHE A 120 -5.24 -1.79 8.95
N ALA A 121 -4.88 -0.73 9.68
CA ALA A 121 -5.14 0.64 9.25
C ALA A 121 -4.44 0.98 7.92
N VAL A 122 -3.17 0.57 7.75
CA VAL A 122 -2.46 0.68 6.46
C VAL A 122 -3.23 -0.05 5.35
N PHE A 123 -3.67 -1.28 5.59
CA PHE A 123 -4.42 -2.04 4.59
C PHE A 123 -5.76 -1.37 4.24
N ALA A 124 -6.52 -0.92 5.24
CA ALA A 124 -7.81 -0.26 5.03
C ALA A 124 -7.66 1.05 4.23
N LEU A 125 -6.66 1.88 4.57
CA LEU A 125 -6.36 3.11 3.85
C LEU A 125 -5.88 2.84 2.42
N LEU A 126 -5.07 1.80 2.22
CA LEU A 126 -4.69 1.34 0.88
C LEU A 126 -5.90 0.89 0.06
N ALA A 127 -6.79 0.09 0.65
CA ALA A 127 -8.01 -0.36 -0.02
C ALA A 127 -8.93 0.81 -0.39
N LEU A 128 -9.09 1.80 0.48
CA LEU A 128 -9.86 3.02 0.21
C LEU A 128 -9.22 3.88 -0.89
N THR A 129 -7.90 4.07 -0.84
CA THR A 129 -7.13 4.80 -1.85
C THR A 129 -7.23 4.12 -3.22
N TRP A 130 -7.17 2.79 -3.25
CA TRP A 130 -7.38 2.00 -4.46
C TRP A 130 -8.82 2.12 -4.96
N ALA A 131 -9.83 1.98 -4.08
CA ALA A 131 -11.24 2.02 -4.46
C ALA A 131 -11.62 3.37 -5.09
N THR A 132 -11.10 4.48 -4.55
CA THR A 132 -11.29 5.81 -5.13
C THR A 132 -10.61 5.95 -6.50
N SER A 133 -9.37 5.45 -6.65
CA SER A 133 -8.67 5.46 -7.95
C SER A 133 -9.34 4.59 -9.02
N ALA A 134 -9.70 3.35 -8.67
CA ALA A 134 -10.34 2.43 -9.58
C ALA A 134 -11.76 2.88 -9.93
N GLY A 135 -12.50 3.42 -8.94
CA GLY A 135 -13.83 3.97 -9.14
C GLY A 135 -13.83 5.13 -10.14
N GLN A 136 -12.92 6.10 -9.96
CA GLN A 136 -12.76 7.20 -10.90
C GLN A 136 -12.43 6.69 -12.31
N PHE A 137 -11.45 5.79 -12.43
CA PHE A 137 -11.05 5.24 -13.73
C PHE A 137 -12.15 4.46 -14.46
N LEU A 138 -13.01 3.76 -13.71
CA LEU A 138 -14.14 3.02 -14.28
C LEU A 138 -15.35 3.92 -14.58
N GLY A 139 -15.49 5.05 -13.87
CA GLY A 139 -16.57 6.02 -14.10
C GLY A 139 -16.27 7.01 -15.24
N ASP A 140 -14.98 7.30 -15.50
CA ASP A 140 -14.53 8.17 -16.59
C ASP A 140 -14.46 7.45 -17.96
N ARG A 141 -14.89 6.17 -18.03
CA ARG A 141 -14.99 5.35 -19.25
C ARG A 141 -16.42 5.23 -19.72
#